data_AF-A0A1H6FEE1-F1
#
_entry.id   AF-A0A1H6FEE1-F1
#
_cell.length_a   1.000
_cell.length_b   1.000
_cell.length_c   1.000
_cell.angle_alpha   90.00
_cell.angle_beta   90.00
_cell.angle_gamma   90.00
#
_symmetry.space_group_name_H-M   'P 1'
#
loop_
_entity.id
_entity.type
_entity.pdbx_description
1 polymer ?
#
loop_
_entity_poly.entity_id
_entity_poly.type
_entity_poly.pdbx_seq_one_letter_code
_entity_poly.pdbx_strand_id
1 'polypeptide(L)'
;MPSAEKASLFQYIKKLWRRIRKIKPRQEAGAFDLLSEKKFLIAIQRECARSDRNRQGFSLVIFDVGQNHANNNPVTCALLDALGKRLRITDEAGWFKEHYIGILLYATPIKESAWLFVNAIWNILEEKLDASPKCIVYSYPEDWRYIEIEKQHEREIPRQNLQNDLKNDTNDFKNSTVEQVSSS
;
A
#
# COMPACT_ATOMS: atom_id res chain seq x y z
N MET A 1 12.18 7.29 -8.91
CA MET A 1 11.89 6.03 -8.17
C MET A 1 10.42 5.68 -8.37
N PRO A 2 10.09 4.46 -8.85
CA PRO A 2 9.19 4.32 -9.99
C PRO A 2 7.71 4.20 -9.60
N SER A 3 6.90 5.07 -10.22
CA SER A 3 5.44 5.17 -10.13
C SER A 3 4.68 3.83 -10.28
N ALA A 4 5.27 2.85 -10.98
CA ALA A 4 4.68 1.54 -11.23
C ALA A 4 4.64 0.61 -10.00
N GLU A 5 5.61 0.66 -9.08
CA GLU A 5 5.58 -0.15 -7.84
C GLU A 5 4.47 0.33 -6.90
N LYS A 6 4.23 1.65 -6.86
CA LYS A 6 3.13 2.26 -6.09
C LYS A 6 1.77 1.88 -6.66
N ALA A 7 1.62 1.88 -7.99
CA ALA A 7 0.38 1.49 -8.68
C ALA A 7 0.04 -0.02 -8.55
N SER A 8 1.05 -0.89 -8.59
CA SER A 8 0.90 -2.34 -8.41
C SER A 8 0.45 -2.69 -6.98
N LEU A 9 1.06 -2.04 -5.97
CA LEU A 9 0.71 -2.21 -4.58
C LEU A 9 -0.65 -1.57 -4.22
N PHE A 10 -1.01 -0.47 -4.89
CA PHE A 10 -2.33 0.15 -4.82
C PHE A 10 -3.44 -0.76 -5.34
N GLN A 11 -3.25 -1.42 -6.49
CA GLN A 11 -4.17 -2.47 -6.94
C GLN A 11 -4.22 -3.67 -5.98
N TYR A 12 -3.12 -3.99 -5.31
CA TYR A 12 -3.01 -5.08 -4.34
C TYR A 12 -3.76 -4.81 -3.04
N ILE A 13 -3.71 -3.58 -2.50
CA ILE A 13 -4.51 -3.14 -1.36
C ILE A 13 -6.00 -3.12 -1.78
N LYS A 14 -6.33 -2.60 -2.96
CA LYS A 14 -7.70 -2.58 -3.53
C LYS A 14 -8.30 -3.98 -3.74
N LYS A 15 -7.51 -4.96 -4.21
CA LYS A 15 -7.91 -6.38 -4.34
C LYS A 15 -8.03 -7.06 -2.98
N LEU A 16 -7.17 -6.73 -2.02
CA LEU A 16 -7.21 -7.28 -0.67
C LEU A 16 -8.54 -6.97 0.02
N TRP A 17 -9.01 -5.72 -0.08
CA TRP A 17 -10.32 -5.29 0.44
C TRP A 17 -11.51 -6.10 -0.10
N ARG A 18 -11.43 -6.65 -1.32
CA ARG A 18 -12.48 -7.55 -1.88
C ARG A 18 -12.35 -9.02 -1.43
N ARG A 19 -11.18 -9.45 -0.93
CA ARG A 19 -10.83 -10.87 -0.69
C ARG A 19 -10.83 -11.26 0.80
N ILE A 20 -10.82 -10.28 1.72
CA ILE A 20 -10.89 -10.43 3.20
C ILE A 20 -12.14 -11.22 3.67
N ARG A 21 -13.18 -11.38 2.84
CA ARG A 21 -14.37 -12.19 3.17
C ARG A 21 -14.15 -13.72 3.23
N LYS A 22 -12.98 -14.26 2.89
CA LYS A 22 -12.78 -15.72 2.72
C LYS A 22 -11.56 -16.37 3.40
N ILE A 23 -10.92 -15.72 4.37
CA ILE A 23 -9.65 -16.23 4.93
C ILE A 23 -9.86 -16.83 6.34
N LYS A 24 -9.35 -18.06 6.56
CA LYS A 24 -9.39 -18.78 7.84
C LYS A 24 -8.21 -18.36 8.74
N PRO A 25 -8.40 -18.24 10.07
CA PRO A 25 -7.38 -17.77 11.00
C PRO A 25 -6.28 -18.81 11.27
N ARG A 26 -5.08 -18.33 11.65
CA ARG A 26 -3.96 -19.13 12.16
C ARG A 26 -3.48 -18.56 13.51
N GLN A 27 -3.09 -19.43 14.46
CA GLN A 27 -2.57 -19.08 15.79
C GLN A 27 -1.07 -19.43 15.98
N GLU A 28 -0.37 -18.46 16.58
CA GLU A 28 0.71 -18.41 17.60
C GLU A 28 2.09 -19.13 17.45
N ALA A 29 3.19 -18.39 17.71
CA ALA A 29 3.96 -18.38 18.98
C ALA A 29 5.29 -17.55 18.93
N GLY A 30 5.58 -16.73 19.97
CA GLY A 30 6.94 -16.30 20.39
C GLY A 30 7.26 -14.80 20.63
N ALA A 31 7.53 -14.41 21.90
CA ALA A 31 8.18 -13.18 22.47
C ALA A 31 7.70 -11.75 22.11
N PHE A 32 6.89 -11.55 21.08
CA PHE A 32 6.07 -10.36 20.89
C PHE A 32 4.82 -10.86 20.18
N ASP A 33 3.66 -10.87 20.85
CA ASP A 33 2.48 -11.56 20.28
C ASP A 33 1.86 -10.69 19.17
N LEU A 34 2.24 -11.00 17.93
CA LEU A 34 1.64 -10.37 16.77
C LEU A 34 0.16 -10.72 16.70
N LEU A 35 -0.66 -9.69 16.48
CA LEU A 35 -2.05 -9.92 16.11
C LEU A 35 -2.13 -10.78 14.84
N SER A 36 -3.02 -11.77 14.85
CA SER A 36 -3.34 -12.50 13.63
C SER A 36 -3.89 -11.55 12.57
N GLU A 37 -3.78 -11.92 11.30
CA GLU A 37 -4.20 -11.06 10.17
C GLU A 37 -5.61 -10.48 10.37
N LYS A 38 -6.56 -11.35 10.74
CA LYS A 38 -7.93 -10.92 11.01
C LYS A 38 -8.03 -9.90 12.15
N LYS A 39 -7.30 -10.11 13.25
CA LYS A 39 -7.34 -9.21 14.42
C LYS A 39 -6.70 -7.86 14.07
N PHE A 40 -5.57 -7.88 13.37
CA PHE A 40 -4.86 -6.65 12.96
C PHE A 40 -5.69 -5.81 11.98
N LEU A 41 -6.33 -6.45 11.00
CA LEU A 41 -7.23 -5.75 10.07
C LEU A 41 -8.45 -5.12 10.79
N ILE A 42 -8.99 -5.79 11.81
CA ILE A 42 -10.06 -5.23 12.65
C ILE A 42 -9.55 -4.02 13.44
N ALA A 43 -8.32 -4.06 13.96
CA ALA A 43 -7.72 -2.93 14.66
C ALA A 43 -7.58 -1.70 13.76
N ILE A 44 -7.07 -1.87 12.54
CA ILE A 44 -6.99 -0.79 11.53
C ILE A 44 -8.37 -0.19 11.26
N GLN A 45 -9.40 -1.02 11.06
CA GLN A 45 -10.77 -0.53 10.79
C GLN A 45 -11.34 0.27 11.96
N ARG A 46 -11.12 -0.21 13.19
CA ARG A 46 -11.53 0.50 14.40
C ARG A 46 -10.84 1.85 14.50
N GLU A 47 -9.57 1.91 14.13
CA GLU A 47 -8.82 3.15 14.20
C GLU A 47 -9.18 4.15 13.11
N CYS A 48 -9.49 3.71 11.88
CA CYS A 48 -10.14 4.57 10.89
C CYS A 48 -11.43 5.18 11.46
N ALA A 49 -12.33 4.36 12.02
CA ALA A 49 -13.60 4.83 12.58
C ALA A 49 -13.44 5.73 13.82
N ARG A 50 -12.36 5.59 14.59
CA ARG A 50 -12.00 6.51 15.67
C ARG A 50 -11.50 7.83 15.10
N SER A 51 -10.55 7.76 14.16
CA SER A 51 -9.95 8.91 13.46
C SER A 51 -10.99 9.77 12.76
N ASP A 52 -11.99 9.17 12.13
CA ASP A 52 -13.08 9.89 11.47
C ASP A 52 -13.93 10.68 12.47
N ARG A 53 -14.09 10.17 13.69
CA ARG A 53 -14.88 10.82 14.74
C ARG A 53 -14.11 11.91 15.48
N ASN A 54 -12.84 11.67 15.80
CA ASN A 54 -12.03 12.56 16.64
C ASN A 54 -11.06 13.46 15.84
N ARG A 55 -10.95 13.25 14.52
CA ARG A 55 -9.99 13.91 13.61
C ARG A 55 -8.52 13.71 13.97
N GLN A 56 -8.23 12.73 14.83
CA GLN A 56 -6.88 12.36 15.19
C GLN A 56 -6.40 11.27 14.24
N GLY A 57 -5.38 11.58 13.44
CA GLY A 57 -4.83 10.62 12.51
C GLY A 57 -3.89 9.60 13.14
N PHE A 58 -3.55 8.58 12.36
CA PHE A 58 -2.60 7.52 12.73
C PHE A 58 -1.69 7.21 11.54
N SER A 59 -0.62 6.47 11.80
CA SER A 59 0.24 5.94 10.73
C SER A 59 0.19 4.42 10.70
N LEU A 60 0.25 3.85 9.50
CA LEU A 60 0.39 2.41 9.26
C LEU A 60 1.73 2.16 8.56
N VAL A 61 2.60 1.41 9.23
CA VAL A 61 3.88 0.95 8.68
C VAL A 61 3.72 -0.50 8.26
N ILE A 62 4.20 -0.86 7.08
CA ILE A 62 4.15 -2.24 6.58
C ILE A 62 5.57 -2.65 6.17
N PHE A 63 6.11 -3.68 6.82
CA PHE A 63 7.39 -4.29 6.48
C PHE A 63 7.18 -5.55 5.64
N ASP A 64 8.00 -5.71 4.60
CA ASP A 64 8.12 -6.96 3.83
C ASP A 64 9.18 -7.86 4.47
N VAL A 65 8.77 -9.02 4.98
CA VAL A 65 9.66 -10.00 5.63
C VAL A 65 10.03 -11.17 4.72
N GLY A 66 9.64 -11.12 3.43
CA GLY A 66 10.03 -12.09 2.41
C GLY A 66 9.29 -13.44 2.48
N GLN A 67 9.62 -14.34 1.55
CA GLN A 67 8.86 -15.58 1.30
C GLN A 67 9.16 -16.78 2.18
N ASN A 68 10.16 -16.69 3.07
CA ASN A 68 10.49 -17.78 3.98
C ASN A 68 9.70 -17.66 5.28
N HIS A 69 8.63 -18.45 5.41
CA HIS A 69 7.52 -18.28 6.35
C HIS A 69 7.58 -19.03 7.68
N ALA A 70 8.76 -19.48 8.10
CA ALA A 70 8.83 -20.04 9.44
C ALA A 70 8.82 -18.90 10.47
N ASN A 71 8.22 -19.12 11.65
CA ASN A 71 8.45 -18.31 12.86
C ASN A 71 9.96 -18.18 13.23
N ASN A 72 10.84 -18.84 12.45
CA ASN A 72 12.28 -18.83 12.54
C ASN A 72 12.94 -18.07 11.37
N ASN A 73 12.20 -17.29 10.57
CA ASN A 73 12.81 -16.40 9.58
C ASN A 73 13.64 -15.35 10.31
N PRO A 74 14.96 -15.25 10.04
CA PRO A 74 15.84 -14.31 10.73
C PRO A 74 15.36 -12.86 10.67
N VAL A 75 14.78 -12.43 9.53
CA VAL A 75 14.22 -11.09 9.36
C VAL A 75 13.01 -10.89 10.25
N THR A 76 12.11 -11.88 10.32
CA THR A 76 10.93 -11.81 11.20
C THR A 76 11.35 -11.78 12.67
N CYS A 77 12.26 -12.67 13.08
CA CYS A 77 12.74 -12.71 14.46
C CYS A 77 13.45 -11.40 14.86
N ALA A 78 14.33 -10.88 14.00
CA ALA A 78 15.03 -9.63 14.25
C ALA A 78 14.05 -8.44 14.33
N LEU A 79 13.04 -8.40 13.45
CA LEU A 79 12.00 -7.38 13.48
C LEU A 79 11.18 -7.45 14.77
N LEU A 80 10.76 -8.64 15.22
CA LEU A 80 10.01 -8.79 16.47
C LEU A 80 10.81 -8.33 17.69
N ASP A 81 12.12 -8.64 17.75
CA ASP A 81 12.97 -8.13 18.82
C ASP A 81 13.13 -6.61 18.77
N ALA A 82 13.30 -6.03 17.57
CA ALA A 82 13.36 -4.58 17.40
C ALA A 82 12.04 -3.89 17.83
N LEU A 83 10.89 -4.49 17.46
CA LEU A 83 9.57 -4.03 17.87
C LEU A 83 9.38 -4.12 19.38
N GLY A 84 9.80 -5.21 20.02
CA GLY A 84 9.74 -5.34 21.48
C GLY A 84 10.49 -4.25 22.25
N LYS A 85 11.52 -3.65 21.64
CA LYS A 85 12.32 -2.56 22.23
C LYS A 85 11.79 -1.16 21.94
N ARG A 86 11.00 -0.98 20.88
CA ARG A 86 10.65 0.34 20.34
C ARG A 86 9.16 0.60 20.27
N LEU A 87 8.32 -0.43 20.21
CA LEU A 87 6.88 -0.27 20.09
C LEU A 87 6.30 0.24 21.41
N ARG A 88 5.47 1.29 21.34
CA ARG A 88 4.77 1.79 22.53
C ARG A 88 3.71 0.78 22.96
N ILE A 89 3.39 0.78 24.24
CA ILE A 89 2.31 -0.05 24.80
C ILE A 89 0.95 0.17 24.12
N THR A 90 0.73 1.38 23.59
CA THR A 90 -0.51 1.72 22.89
C THR A 90 -0.53 1.22 21.46
N ASP A 91 0.63 1.11 20.81
CA ASP A 91 0.73 0.78 19.38
C ASP A 91 0.56 -0.74 19.18
N GLU A 92 -0.01 -1.12 18.05
CA GLU A 92 -0.32 -2.53 17.75
C GLU A 92 0.50 -3.02 16.57
N ALA A 93 0.98 -4.27 16.62
CA ALA A 93 1.60 -4.93 15.49
C ALA A 93 0.89 -6.26 15.18
N GLY A 94 0.86 -6.61 13.90
CA GLY A 94 0.23 -7.84 13.46
C GLY A 94 0.57 -8.21 12.04
N TRP A 95 0.16 -9.41 11.65
CA TRP A 95 0.25 -9.83 10.26
C TRP A 95 -0.69 -8.96 9.42
N PHE A 96 -0.16 -8.34 8.37
CA PHE A 96 -0.97 -7.66 7.36
C PHE A 96 -1.38 -8.63 6.25
N LYS A 97 -0.48 -9.55 5.89
CA LYS A 97 -0.64 -10.70 4.99
C LYS A 97 0.48 -11.71 5.27
N GLU A 98 0.53 -12.79 4.50
CA GLU A 98 1.60 -13.79 4.55
C GLU A 98 2.99 -13.17 4.77
N HIS A 99 3.47 -12.30 3.87
CA HIS A 99 4.85 -11.77 3.90
C HIS A 99 4.98 -10.38 4.53
N TYR A 100 3.94 -9.90 5.19
CA TYR A 100 3.86 -8.50 5.59
C TYR A 100 3.49 -8.37 7.05
N ILE A 101 4.35 -7.71 7.81
CA ILE A 101 4.05 -7.30 9.20
C ILE A 101 3.66 -5.84 9.17
N GLY A 102 2.47 -5.55 9.69
CA GLY A 102 1.98 -4.20 9.86
C GLY A 102 2.15 -3.70 11.29
N ILE A 103 2.40 -2.41 11.43
CA ILE A 103 2.40 -1.69 12.70
C ILE A 103 1.45 -0.50 12.60
N LEU A 104 0.50 -0.45 13.53
CA LEU A 104 -0.44 0.63 13.71
C LEU A 104 0.08 1.58 14.78
N LEU A 105 0.57 2.74 14.35
CA LEU A 105 1.08 3.81 15.20
C LEU A 105 -0.05 4.80 15.50
N TYR A 106 -0.64 4.69 16.68
CA TYR A 106 -1.75 5.56 17.08
C TYR A 106 -1.28 6.99 17.25
N ALA A 107 -2.20 7.95 17.06
CA ALA A 107 -1.96 9.38 17.29
C ALA A 107 -0.73 9.94 16.56
N THR A 108 -0.31 9.30 15.47
CA THR A 108 0.87 9.68 14.67
C THR A 108 0.41 10.08 13.26
N PRO A 109 -0.23 11.25 13.09
CA PRO A 109 -0.77 11.67 11.80
C PRO A 109 0.31 12.13 10.80
N ILE A 110 1.49 12.50 11.29
CA ILE A 110 2.58 13.06 10.49
C ILE A 110 3.47 11.92 9.98
N LYS A 111 3.59 11.81 8.67
CA LYS A 111 4.34 10.74 8.00
C LYS A 111 5.81 10.69 8.40
N GLU A 112 6.42 11.84 8.59
CA GLU A 112 7.81 12.00 9.04
C GLU A 112 8.02 11.37 10.42
N SER A 113 7.03 11.45 11.32
CA SER A 113 7.11 10.84 12.66
C SER A 113 7.09 9.31 12.60
N ALA A 114 6.34 8.73 11.66
CA ALA A 114 6.37 7.30 11.42
C ALA A 114 7.70 6.85 10.79
N TRP A 115 8.32 7.68 9.95
CA TRP A 115 9.68 7.42 9.47
C TRP A 115 10.74 7.47 10.57
N LEU A 116 10.60 8.33 11.58
CA LEU A 116 11.47 8.29 12.76
C LEU A 116 11.38 6.94 13.49
N PHE A 117 10.16 6.39 13.63
CA PHE A 117 9.96 5.04 14.16
C PHE A 117 10.64 3.98 13.28
N VAL A 118 10.44 4.03 11.97
CA VAL A 118 11.08 3.10 11.02
C VAL A 118 12.60 3.16 11.12
N ASN A 119 13.20 4.36 11.14
CA ASN A 119 14.65 4.53 11.24
C ASN A 119 15.18 3.96 12.56
N ALA A 120 14.44 4.16 13.67
CA ALA A 120 14.82 3.57 14.96
C ALA A 120 14.76 2.03 14.96
N ILE A 121 13.87 1.44 14.18
CA ILE A 121 13.82 -0.01 13.95
C ILE A 121 14.99 -0.44 13.06
N TRP A 122 15.23 0.22 11.94
CA TRP A 122 16.34 -0.12 11.03
C TRP A 122 17.70 -0.08 11.71
N ASN A 123 17.97 0.92 12.55
CA ASN A 123 19.22 0.97 13.31
C ASN A 123 19.45 -0.27 14.20
N ILE A 124 18.38 -0.89 14.72
CA ILE A 124 18.48 -2.14 15.51
C ILE A 124 18.68 -3.35 14.57
N LEU A 125 18.08 -3.30 13.38
CA LEU A 125 18.15 -4.39 12.42
C LEU A 125 19.52 -4.48 11.73
N GLU A 126 20.20 -3.35 11.53
CA GLU A 126 21.54 -3.28 10.93
C GLU A 126 22.59 -4.06 11.75
N GLU A 127 22.39 -4.22 13.06
CA GLU A 127 23.25 -5.05 13.91
C GLU A 127 23.06 -6.56 13.67
N LYS A 128 21.97 -6.96 12.99
CA LYS A 128 21.50 -8.35 12.93
C LYS A 128 21.32 -8.89 11.53
N LEU A 129 21.14 -8.03 10.54
CA LEU A 129 20.79 -8.38 9.17
C LEU A 129 21.71 -7.63 8.20
N ASP A 130 22.13 -8.31 7.14
CA ASP A 130 22.92 -7.69 6.06
C ASP A 130 22.13 -6.63 5.27
N ALA A 131 20.80 -6.72 5.29
CA ALA A 131 19.91 -5.77 4.64
C ALA A 131 18.62 -5.58 5.44
N SER A 132 18.25 -4.30 5.60
CA SER A 132 16.98 -3.92 6.21
C SER A 132 15.77 -4.31 5.34
N PRO A 133 14.68 -4.82 5.94
CA PRO A 133 13.47 -5.15 5.19
C PRO A 133 12.86 -3.90 4.56
N LYS A 134 12.35 -4.05 3.34
CA LYS A 134 11.60 -2.98 2.66
C LYS A 134 10.38 -2.61 3.50
N CYS A 135 10.09 -1.32 3.60
CA CYS A 135 8.91 -0.86 4.31
C CYS A 135 8.16 0.25 3.58
N ILE A 136 6.90 0.43 3.94
CA ILE A 136 6.02 1.45 3.40
C ILE A 136 5.24 2.08 4.55
N VAL A 137 5.13 3.41 4.50
CA VAL A 137 4.46 4.22 5.52
C VAL A 137 3.24 4.91 4.91
N TYR A 138 2.10 4.77 5.57
CA TYR A 138 0.85 5.46 5.27
C TYR A 138 0.42 6.30 6.47
N SER A 139 -0.16 7.47 6.21
CA SER A 139 -0.75 8.37 7.21
C SER A 139 -2.24 8.57 6.94
N TYR A 140 -3.09 8.24 7.90
CA TYR A 140 -4.52 8.47 7.83
C TYR A 140 -4.87 9.81 8.49
N PRO A 141 -5.77 10.62 7.91
CA PRO A 141 -6.53 10.37 6.69
C PRO A 141 -5.85 10.88 5.41
N GLU A 142 -4.70 11.55 5.48
CA GLU A 142 -4.11 12.25 4.32
C GLU A 142 -3.84 11.33 3.13
N ASP A 143 -3.05 10.27 3.31
CA ASP A 143 -2.77 9.28 2.26
C ASP A 143 -4.05 8.54 1.82
N TRP A 144 -5.12 8.59 2.63
CA TRP A 144 -6.41 7.97 2.33
C TRP A 144 -7.35 8.89 1.53
N ARG A 145 -7.27 10.20 1.73
CA ARG A 145 -8.09 11.22 1.03
C ARG A 145 -7.61 11.43 -0.40
N TYR A 146 -6.30 11.40 -0.66
CA TYR A 146 -5.78 11.45 -2.04
C TYR A 146 -6.38 10.33 -2.92
N ILE A 147 -6.65 9.15 -2.33
CA ILE A 147 -7.27 8.01 -3.00
C ILE A 147 -8.75 8.27 -3.36
N GLU A 148 -9.43 9.16 -2.65
CA GLU A 148 -10.83 9.50 -2.91
C GLU A 148 -10.97 10.63 -3.95
N ILE A 149 -10.03 11.58 -3.93
CA ILE A 149 -9.95 12.68 -4.90
C ILE A 149 -9.53 12.18 -6.29
N GLU A 150 -8.57 11.27 -6.40
CA GLU A 150 -8.19 10.65 -7.69
C GLU A 150 -9.34 9.86 -8.33
N LYS A 151 -10.23 9.23 -7.53
CA LYS A 151 -11.42 8.55 -8.05
C LYS A 151 -12.44 9.51 -8.63
N GLN A 152 -12.56 10.72 -8.10
CA GLN A 152 -13.45 11.73 -8.65
C GLN A 152 -12.87 12.26 -9.96
N HIS A 153 -11.57 12.54 -10.01
CA HIS A 153 -10.88 12.95 -11.24
C HIS A 153 -10.92 11.89 -12.35
N GLU A 154 -10.68 10.60 -12.05
CA GLU A 154 -10.78 9.52 -13.06
C GLU A 154 -12.21 9.30 -13.57
N ARG A 155 -13.23 9.61 -12.75
CA ARG A 155 -14.65 9.52 -13.15
C ARG A 155 -15.13 10.77 -13.90
N GLU A 156 -14.45 11.90 -13.75
CA GLU A 156 -14.80 13.18 -14.34
C GLU A 156 -14.05 13.49 -15.65
N ILE A 157 -13.07 12.68 -16.10
CA ILE A 157 -12.56 12.81 -17.47
C ILE A 157 -13.70 12.45 -18.45
N PRO A 158 -14.27 13.41 -19.20
CA PRO A 158 -15.26 13.08 -20.21
C PRO A 158 -14.56 12.31 -21.32
N ARG A 159 -15.07 11.12 -21.67
CA ARG A 159 -14.70 10.36 -22.86
C ARG A 159 -15.13 11.08 -24.15
N GLN A 160 -14.74 12.33 -24.35
CA GLN A 160 -15.10 13.07 -25.58
C GLN A 160 -13.93 13.28 -26.55
N ASN A 161 -12.68 13.01 -26.18
CA ASN A 161 -11.55 13.32 -27.07
C ASN A 161 -10.77 12.13 -27.62
N LEU A 162 -11.28 10.88 -27.57
CA LEU A 162 -10.61 9.74 -28.25
C LEU A 162 -11.32 9.28 -29.54
N GLN A 163 -12.48 9.83 -29.87
CA GLN A 163 -13.20 9.49 -31.12
C GLN A 163 -13.02 10.52 -32.24
N ASN A 164 -12.44 11.69 -31.96
CA ASN A 164 -12.20 12.72 -32.96
C ASN A 164 -10.86 12.49 -33.71
N ASP A 165 -9.85 11.93 -33.05
CA ASP A 165 -8.55 11.70 -33.68
C ASP A 165 -8.54 10.48 -34.62
N LEU A 166 -9.37 9.45 -34.35
CA LEU A 166 -9.50 8.27 -35.21
C LEU A 166 -10.40 8.47 -36.44
N LYS A 167 -11.13 9.60 -36.54
CA LYS A 167 -11.98 9.91 -37.69
C LYS A 167 -11.32 10.83 -38.72
N ASN A 168 -10.24 11.52 -38.35
CA ASN A 168 -9.55 12.41 -39.29
C ASN A 168 -8.55 11.65 -40.19
N ASP A 169 -8.00 10.51 -39.75
CA ASP A 169 -7.01 9.76 -40.55
C ASP A 169 -7.63 8.89 -41.66
N THR A 170 -8.94 8.63 -41.66
CA THR A 170 -9.59 7.80 -42.69
C THR A 170 -10.06 8.55 -43.93
N ASN A 171 -10.01 9.88 -43.95
CA ASN A 171 -10.45 10.66 -45.12
C ASN A 171 -9.33 10.96 -46.12
N ASP A 172 -8.06 10.86 -45.75
CA ASP A 172 -6.94 11.18 -46.66
C ASP A 172 -6.53 10.02 -47.59
N PHE A 173 -6.97 8.79 -47.33
CA PHE A 173 -6.59 7.64 -48.17
C PHE A 173 -7.56 7.33 -49.34
N LYS A 174 -8.69 8.04 -49.47
CA LYS A 174 -9.68 7.78 -50.54
C LYS A 174 -9.70 8.78 -51.69
N ASN A 175 -8.92 9.86 -51.65
CA ASN A 175 -8.90 10.88 -52.71
C ASN A 175 -7.67 10.85 -53.63
N SER A 176 -6.81 9.82 -53.57
CA SER A 176 -5.57 9.76 -54.38
C SER A 176 -5.62 8.76 -55.55
N THR A 177 -6.80 8.38 -56.04
CA THR A 177 -6.93 7.46 -57.20
C THR A 177 -8.06 7.87 -58.15
N VAL A 178 -8.07 9.10 -58.66
CA VAL A 178 -8.67 9.41 -59.97
C VAL A 178 -7.91 10.61 -60.57
N GLU A 179 -7.70 10.56 -61.89
CA GLU A 179 -7.21 11.64 -62.77
C GLU A 179 -5.68 11.78 -62.91
N GLN A 180 -5.10 11.05 -63.87
CA GLN A 180 -4.43 11.66 -65.03
C GLN A 180 -4.27 10.61 -66.15
N VAL A 181 -5.32 10.46 -66.97
CA VAL A 181 -5.21 9.99 -68.36
C VAL A 181 -6.21 10.82 -69.17
N SER A 182 -5.72 11.76 -69.97
CA SER A 182 -6.16 12.00 -71.36
C SER A 182 -5.46 13.23 -71.91
N SER A 183 -4.45 12.94 -72.70
CA SER A 183 -3.90 13.77 -73.76
C SER A 183 -4.93 13.89 -74.90
N SER A 184 -5.09 15.07 -75.48
CA SER A 184 -5.14 15.37 -76.92
C SER A 184 -5.42 16.86 -77.13
#